data_AF-A0A520K5S0-F1
#
_entry.id   AF-A0A520K5S0-F1
#
_cell.length_a   1.000
_cell.length_b   1.000
_cell.length_c   1.000
_cell.angle_alpha   90.00
_cell.angle_beta   90.00
_cell.angle_gamma   90.00
#
_symmetry.space_group_name_H-M   'P 1'
#
loop_
_entity.id
_entity.type
_entity.pdbx_description
1 polymer ?
#
loop_
_entity_poly.entity_id
_entity_poly.type
_entity_poly.pdbx_seq_one_letter_code
_entity_poly.pdbx_strand_id
1 'polypeptide(L)'
;MAGNENADFNLYAKWGSPPTTSSYDAIGYSSTSLEYFTTSGSGTLYIMVHSYSGSGNWKCWALSGSPGANSGRKSGTLSGTGATATYSLSGTGKGYAFNSGPDGSDFDLYTKWNSPPTTSDYDARGYSSWAQEIAGPASGSGTLYFIVHSYSGSGEYATVGLIF
;
A
#
# COMPACT_ATOMS: atom_id res chain seq x y z
N MET A 1 5.02 0.89 1.06
CA MET A 1 4.78 1.50 2.38
C MET A 1 3.49 2.28 2.28
N ALA A 2 2.61 2.09 3.25
CA ALA A 2 1.41 2.88 3.45
C ALA A 2 1.63 3.75 4.69
N GLY A 3 1.26 5.03 4.63
CA GLY A 3 1.54 6.00 5.70
C GLY A 3 0.38 6.97 5.92
N ASN A 4 0.54 7.86 6.90
CA ASN A 4 -0.43 8.92 7.18
C ASN A 4 -0.51 9.91 6.01
N GLU A 5 -1.66 10.02 5.35
CA GLU A 5 -1.85 10.96 4.21
C GLU A 5 -1.85 12.44 4.63
N ASN A 6 -1.84 12.74 5.93
CA ASN A 6 -1.57 14.09 6.45
C ASN A 6 -0.08 14.37 6.73
N ALA A 7 0.80 13.42 6.40
CA ALA A 7 2.25 13.53 6.50
C ALA A 7 2.91 13.29 5.12
N ASP A 8 4.21 13.56 5.06
CA ASP A 8 5.06 13.27 3.92
C ASP A 8 6.17 12.33 4.38
N PHE A 9 5.95 11.04 4.17
CA PHE A 9 6.94 10.01 4.41
C PHE A 9 7.61 9.59 3.11
N ASN A 10 8.94 9.60 3.11
CA ASN A 10 9.78 9.08 2.03
C ASN A 10 10.35 7.72 2.39
N LEU A 11 10.51 6.84 1.40
CA LEU A 11 11.08 5.52 1.54
C LEU A 11 12.43 5.45 0.84
N TYR A 12 13.45 5.01 1.54
CA TYR A 12 14.79 4.81 0.99
C TYR A 12 15.22 3.36 1.20
N ALA A 13 16.02 2.82 0.29
CA ALA A 13 16.71 1.56 0.54
C ALA A 13 18.10 1.49 -0.06
N LYS A 14 18.90 0.61 0.53
CA LYS A 14 20.29 0.36 0.14
C LYS A 14 20.71 -1.07 0.47
N TRP A 15 21.49 -1.69 -0.41
CA TRP A 15 22.08 -3.00 -0.21
C TRP A 15 23.42 -2.90 0.54
N GLY A 16 23.63 -3.77 1.52
CA GLY A 16 24.90 -3.92 2.24
C GLY A 16 25.15 -2.90 3.37
N SER A 17 24.38 -1.81 3.47
CA SER A 17 24.43 -0.86 4.59
C SER A 17 23.12 -0.09 4.75
N PRO A 18 22.83 0.49 5.93
CA PRO A 18 21.72 1.44 6.09
C PRO A 18 21.80 2.62 5.10
N PRO A 19 20.69 3.01 4.44
CA PRO A 19 20.67 4.19 3.58
C PRO A 19 20.72 5.50 4.39
N THR A 20 21.06 6.60 3.73
CA THR A 20 20.85 7.98 4.19
C THR A 20 20.02 8.75 3.17
N THR A 21 19.62 9.99 3.48
CA THR A 21 18.91 10.86 2.52
C THR A 21 19.78 11.32 1.35
N SER A 22 21.11 11.09 1.38
CA SER A 22 22.06 11.41 0.31
C SER A 22 22.81 10.19 -0.25
N SER A 23 22.59 9.00 0.33
CA SER A 23 23.22 7.75 -0.11
C SER A 23 22.21 6.60 -0.03
N TYR A 24 21.68 6.23 -1.18
CA TYR A 24 20.67 5.20 -1.34
C TYR A 24 20.80 4.55 -2.71
N ASP A 25 20.25 3.33 -2.85
CA ASP A 25 20.19 2.62 -4.13
C ASP A 25 18.80 2.76 -4.77
N ALA A 26 17.77 3.00 -3.97
CA ALA A 26 16.41 3.27 -4.42
C ALA A 26 15.68 4.21 -3.47
N ILE A 27 14.74 4.97 -4.02
CA ILE A 27 13.90 5.92 -3.30
C ILE A 27 12.47 5.85 -3.85
N GLY A 28 11.49 5.94 -2.96
CA GLY A 28 10.09 6.22 -3.26
C GLY A 28 9.73 7.50 -2.52
N TYR A 29 9.33 8.52 -3.26
CA TYR A 29 8.88 9.79 -2.71
C TYR A 29 7.75 10.33 -3.58
N SER A 30 6.84 11.06 -2.95
CA SER A 30 5.70 11.68 -3.61
C SER A 30 5.05 12.73 -2.72
N SER A 31 3.98 13.35 -3.21
CA SER A 31 3.17 14.28 -2.43
C SER A 31 2.20 13.60 -1.45
N THR A 32 2.21 12.26 -1.38
CA THR A 32 1.34 11.41 -0.54
C THR A 32 2.23 10.51 0.30
N SER A 33 1.71 9.81 1.30
CA SER A 33 2.52 8.90 2.13
C SER A 33 2.52 7.43 1.66
N LEU A 34 1.92 7.13 0.51
CA LEU A 34 1.98 5.80 -0.11
C LEU A 34 3.23 5.58 -0.97
N GLU A 35 4.37 5.24 -0.37
CA GLU A 35 5.63 5.06 -1.11
C GLU A 35 5.99 3.62 -1.49
N TYR A 36 6.46 3.43 -2.71
CA TYR A 36 6.99 2.14 -3.17
C TYR A 36 8.03 2.33 -4.28
N PHE A 37 8.94 1.37 -4.40
CA PHE A 37 9.89 1.24 -5.50
C PHE A 37 10.24 -0.25 -5.70
N THR A 38 10.89 -0.56 -6.82
CA THR A 38 11.57 -1.84 -7.05
C THR A 38 13.07 -1.62 -7.06
N THR A 39 13.85 -2.52 -6.46
CA THR A 39 15.32 -2.48 -6.50
C THR A 39 15.89 -3.87 -6.64
N SER A 40 17.12 -3.97 -7.16
CA SER A 40 17.86 -5.22 -7.30
C SER A 40 19.29 -5.04 -6.84
N GLY A 41 19.87 -6.08 -6.24
CA GLY A 41 21.20 -6.03 -5.63
C GLY A 41 21.49 -7.33 -4.90
N SER A 42 22.50 -7.31 -4.02
CA SER A 42 22.93 -8.49 -3.28
C SER A 42 23.28 -8.14 -1.82
N GLY A 43 23.25 -9.14 -0.93
CA GLY A 43 23.45 -8.94 0.50
C GLY A 43 22.15 -8.57 1.23
N THR A 44 22.27 -7.86 2.35
CA THR A 44 21.12 -7.40 3.14
C THR A 44 20.54 -6.11 2.56
N LEU A 45 19.24 -6.08 2.28
CA LEU A 45 18.52 -4.85 1.96
C LEU A 45 18.15 -4.11 3.24
N TYR A 46 18.63 -2.89 3.40
CA TYR A 46 18.22 -1.98 4.47
C TYR A 46 17.18 -1.00 3.94
N ILE A 47 16.13 -0.78 4.71
CA ILE A 47 15.01 0.12 4.38
C ILE A 47 14.93 1.21 5.46
N MET A 48 14.82 2.46 5.05
CA MET A 48 14.58 3.62 5.93
C MET A 48 13.28 4.30 5.53
N VAL A 49 12.39 4.46 6.51
CA VAL A 49 11.24 5.37 6.41
C VAL A 49 11.67 6.71 7.01
N HIS A 50 11.57 7.77 6.22
CA HIS A 50 11.99 9.12 6.60
C HIS A 50 10.79 10.06 6.60
N SER A 51 10.50 10.70 7.73
CA SER A 51 9.47 11.73 7.81
C SER A 51 10.04 13.05 7.30
N TYR A 52 9.68 13.44 6.08
CA TYR A 52 10.08 14.74 5.52
C TYR A 52 9.26 15.87 6.13
N SER A 53 7.96 15.65 6.31
CA SER A 53 7.08 16.55 7.07
C SER A 53 5.94 15.79 7.74
N GLY A 54 5.42 16.31 8.85
CA GLY A 54 4.39 15.62 9.63
C GLY A 54 4.91 14.40 10.40
N SER A 55 3.98 13.60 10.90
CA SER A 55 4.23 12.34 11.61
C SER A 55 2.96 11.48 11.57
N GLY A 56 3.07 10.21 11.93
CA GLY A 56 1.90 9.35 12.00
C GLY A 56 2.21 7.87 11.85
N ASN A 57 1.15 7.09 11.72
CA ASN A 57 1.24 5.65 11.54
C ASN A 57 1.69 5.29 10.11
N TRP A 58 2.36 4.14 10.00
CA TRP A 58 2.74 3.57 8.73
C TRP A 58 2.85 2.04 8.81
N LYS A 59 2.71 1.37 7.67
CA LYS A 59 3.00 -0.05 7.48
C LYS A 59 3.89 -0.23 6.26
N CYS A 60 4.92 -1.07 6.35
CA CYS A 60 5.86 -1.31 5.26
C CYS A 60 6.16 -2.79 5.11
N TRP A 61 6.03 -3.29 3.88
CA TRP A 61 6.45 -4.64 3.49
C TRP A 61 7.56 -4.58 2.45
N ALA A 62 8.47 -5.55 2.51
CA ALA A 62 9.43 -5.85 1.45
C ALA A 62 8.97 -7.12 0.74
N LEU A 63 8.79 -7.05 -0.58
CA LEU A 63 8.33 -8.16 -1.41
C LEU A 63 9.46 -8.61 -2.34
N SER A 64 9.65 -9.92 -2.47
CA SER A 64 10.65 -10.49 -3.36
C SER A 64 10.12 -10.60 -4.80
N GLY A 65 10.95 -10.22 -5.77
CA GLY A 65 10.61 -10.25 -7.19
C GLY A 65 10.17 -8.89 -7.72
N SER A 66 9.80 -8.85 -8.99
CA SER A 66 9.25 -7.66 -9.65
C SER A 66 7.77 -7.89 -9.94
N PRO A 67 6.90 -6.87 -9.75
CA PRO A 67 5.49 -7.03 -10.06
C PRO A 67 5.30 -7.23 -11.57
N GLY A 68 4.59 -8.29 -11.96
CA GLY A 68 4.12 -8.52 -13.32
C GLY A 68 2.96 -7.61 -13.73
N ALA A 69 2.23 -7.04 -12.76
CA ALA A 69 1.23 -6.01 -13.00
C ALA A 69 1.17 -4.97 -11.86
N ASN A 70 0.85 -3.73 -12.21
CA ASN A 70 0.75 -2.60 -11.30
C ASN A 70 -0.44 -1.72 -11.72
N SER A 71 -1.36 -1.42 -10.79
CA SER A 71 -2.53 -0.59 -11.08
C SER A 71 -2.20 0.89 -11.34
N GLY A 72 -0.97 1.29 -11.02
CA GLY A 72 -0.60 2.67 -10.72
C GLY A 72 -1.23 3.14 -9.41
N ARG A 73 -0.64 4.16 -8.81
CA ARG A 73 -1.23 4.81 -7.64
C ARG A 73 -2.58 5.43 -8.01
N LYS A 74 -3.57 5.24 -7.15
CA LYS A 74 -4.89 5.88 -7.18
C LYS A 74 -5.08 6.67 -5.91
N SER A 75 -5.88 7.72 -5.97
CA SER A 75 -6.26 8.51 -4.80
C SER A 75 -7.75 8.86 -4.87
N GLY A 76 -8.30 9.24 -3.72
CA GLY A 76 -9.67 9.67 -3.59
C GLY A 76 -10.00 10.06 -2.16
N THR A 77 -11.30 10.25 -1.88
CA THR A 77 -11.81 10.59 -0.55
C THR A 77 -12.98 9.66 -0.22
N LEU A 78 -12.96 9.06 0.97
CA LEU A 78 -14.12 8.36 1.52
C LEU A 78 -14.95 9.33 2.36
N SER A 79 -16.26 9.37 2.11
CA SER A 79 -17.18 10.35 2.70
C SER A 79 -17.56 10.06 4.16
N GLY A 80 -17.34 8.85 4.65
CA GLY A 80 -17.75 8.44 6.00
C GLY A 80 -17.73 6.92 6.17
N THR A 81 -18.12 6.47 7.37
CA THR A 81 -18.31 5.05 7.71
C THR A 81 -19.16 4.33 6.67
N GLY A 82 -18.68 3.17 6.20
CA GLY A 82 -19.33 2.34 5.18
C GLY A 82 -19.08 2.78 3.74
N ALA A 83 -18.44 3.94 3.51
CA ALA A 83 -18.02 4.33 2.17
C ALA A 83 -16.92 3.40 1.66
N THR A 84 -16.98 3.09 0.37
CA THR A 84 -16.00 2.22 -0.29
C THR A 84 -15.50 2.82 -1.59
N ALA A 85 -14.26 2.53 -1.95
CA ALA A 85 -13.74 2.72 -3.29
C ALA A 85 -13.18 1.40 -3.84
N THR A 86 -13.57 1.04 -5.06
CA THR A 86 -13.19 -0.23 -5.69
C THR A 86 -12.26 0.01 -6.87
N TYR A 87 -11.22 -0.79 -6.96
CA TYR A 87 -10.25 -0.78 -8.05
C TYR A 87 -9.95 -2.22 -8.50
N SER A 88 -9.31 -2.34 -9.66
CA SER A 88 -8.89 -3.64 -10.17
C SER A 88 -7.68 -3.56 -11.07
N LEU A 89 -6.95 -4.66 -11.17
CA LEU A 89 -5.93 -4.90 -12.18
C LEU A 89 -5.92 -6.37 -12.61
N SER A 90 -5.53 -6.66 -13.84
CA SER A 90 -5.48 -8.04 -14.35
C SER A 90 -4.06 -8.58 -14.35
N GLY A 91 -3.93 -9.89 -14.16
CA GLY A 91 -2.66 -10.59 -14.15
C GLY A 91 -2.77 -12.02 -13.61
N THR A 92 -1.64 -12.58 -13.20
CA THR A 92 -1.53 -13.91 -12.59
C THR A 92 -0.38 -13.89 -11.59
N GLY A 93 -0.53 -14.59 -10.47
CA GLY A 93 0.49 -14.65 -9.42
C GLY A 93 -0.08 -14.28 -8.04
N LYS A 94 0.73 -13.59 -7.24
CA LYS A 94 0.34 -13.13 -5.89
C LYS A 94 -0.08 -11.67 -5.94
N GLY A 95 -1.37 -11.44 -5.71
CA GLY A 95 -1.97 -10.11 -5.60
C GLY A 95 -1.79 -9.48 -4.22
N TYR A 96 -1.47 -8.19 -4.21
CA TYR A 96 -1.37 -7.35 -3.03
C TYR A 96 -2.05 -6.01 -3.27
N ALA A 97 -2.56 -5.39 -2.21
CA ALA A 97 -3.02 -4.01 -2.21
C ALA A 97 -2.45 -3.27 -1.00
N PHE A 98 -2.17 -1.99 -1.17
CA PHE A 98 -1.65 -1.09 -0.14
C PHE A 98 -2.54 0.15 -0.10
N ASN A 99 -2.81 0.69 1.08
CA ASN A 99 -3.62 1.88 1.26
C ASN A 99 -3.03 2.75 2.36
N SER A 100 -2.82 4.01 2.05
CA SER A 100 -2.55 5.07 3.00
C SER A 100 -3.81 5.89 3.24
N GLY A 101 -3.96 6.46 4.42
CA GLY A 101 -5.05 7.40 4.75
C GLY A 101 -4.74 8.20 6.01
N PRO A 102 -5.68 8.98 6.56
CA PRO A 102 -5.45 9.79 7.75
C PRO A 102 -5.45 8.93 9.03
N ASP A 103 -4.62 9.29 10.00
CA ASP A 103 -4.54 8.59 11.30
C ASP A 103 -5.82 8.68 12.14
N GLY A 104 -6.70 9.64 11.83
CA GLY A 104 -8.00 9.79 12.50
C GLY A 104 -9.12 8.91 11.95
N SER A 105 -8.84 8.04 10.97
CA SER A 105 -9.82 7.13 10.39
C SER A 105 -9.34 5.68 10.41
N ASP A 106 -10.30 4.78 10.26
CA ASP A 106 -10.09 3.33 10.18
C ASP A 106 -10.55 2.88 8.80
N PHE A 107 -9.59 2.69 7.90
CA PHE A 107 -9.83 2.19 6.55
C PHE A 107 -9.26 0.79 6.42
N ASP A 108 -10.11 -0.15 6.05
CA ASP A 108 -9.74 -1.52 5.76
C ASP A 108 -9.45 -1.73 4.27
N LEU A 109 -8.61 -2.72 3.98
CA LEU A 109 -8.39 -3.25 2.65
C LEU A 109 -8.89 -4.68 2.50
N TYR A 110 -9.52 -4.95 1.37
CA TYR A 110 -9.92 -6.29 0.95
C TYR A 110 -9.48 -6.53 -0.48
N THR A 111 -9.01 -7.75 -0.79
CA THR A 111 -8.71 -8.16 -2.17
C THR A 111 -9.41 -9.46 -2.52
N LYS A 112 -9.79 -9.63 -3.78
CA LYS A 112 -10.40 -10.87 -4.29
C LYS A 112 -10.20 -11.02 -5.80
N TRP A 113 -9.92 -12.24 -6.24
CA TRP A 113 -9.83 -12.57 -7.66
C TRP A 113 -11.21 -12.78 -8.27
N ASN A 114 -11.39 -12.25 -9.48
CA ASN A 114 -12.51 -12.47 -10.41
C ASN A 114 -13.89 -11.96 -9.94
N SER A 115 -13.96 -11.27 -8.81
CA SER A 115 -15.13 -10.49 -8.36
C SER A 115 -14.74 -9.44 -7.32
N PRO A 116 -15.45 -8.31 -7.19
CA PRO A 116 -15.26 -7.37 -6.08
C PRO A 116 -15.39 -8.07 -4.72
N PRO A 117 -14.47 -7.85 -3.77
CA PRO A 117 -14.60 -8.41 -2.42
C PRO A 117 -15.76 -7.78 -1.65
N THR A 118 -16.18 -8.44 -0.58
CA THR A 118 -17.04 -7.88 0.48
C THR A 118 -16.34 -7.98 1.83
N THR A 119 -16.94 -7.44 2.88
CA THR A 119 -16.39 -7.55 4.25
C THR A 119 -16.43 -8.98 4.82
N SER A 120 -17.17 -9.90 4.18
CA SER A 120 -17.29 -11.31 4.58
C SER A 120 -16.82 -12.31 3.51
N ASP A 121 -16.54 -11.86 2.29
CA ASP A 121 -16.03 -12.68 1.18
C ASP A 121 -14.85 -11.97 0.48
N TYR A 122 -13.65 -12.44 0.78
CA TYR A 122 -12.39 -11.89 0.29
C TYR A 122 -11.31 -12.99 0.28
N ASP A 123 -10.27 -12.79 -0.52
CA ASP A 123 -9.12 -13.70 -0.57
C ASP A 123 -8.01 -13.25 0.39
N ALA A 124 -7.85 -11.94 0.58
CA ALA A 124 -6.97 -11.37 1.61
C ALA A 124 -7.55 -10.06 2.18
N ARG A 125 -7.18 -9.73 3.41
CA ARG A 125 -7.60 -8.54 4.13
C ARG A 125 -6.44 -7.88 4.86
N GLY A 126 -6.39 -6.56 4.84
CA GLY A 126 -5.59 -5.72 5.74
C GLY A 126 -6.54 -4.91 6.60
N TYR A 127 -6.43 -5.05 7.93
CA TYR A 127 -7.25 -4.29 8.88
C TYR A 127 -6.45 -3.99 10.15
N SER A 128 -6.74 -2.84 10.74
CA SER A 128 -6.27 -2.41 12.04
C SER A 128 -7.16 -1.25 12.50
N SER A 129 -6.80 -0.55 13.58
CA SER A 129 -7.53 0.65 14.00
C SER A 129 -7.16 1.90 13.19
N TRP A 130 -6.43 1.76 12.07
CA TRP A 130 -5.83 2.85 11.31
C TRP A 130 -6.09 2.70 9.81
N ALA A 131 -5.94 3.80 9.06
CA ALA A 131 -6.15 3.79 7.62
C ALA A 131 -4.98 3.20 6.79
N GLN A 132 -3.82 2.96 7.42
CA GLN A 132 -2.64 2.43 6.73
C GLN A 132 -2.68 0.91 6.69
N GLU A 133 -3.03 0.36 5.54
CA GLU A 133 -3.27 -1.07 5.36
C GLU A 133 -2.47 -1.70 4.23
N ILE A 134 -2.20 -2.99 4.40
CA ILE A 134 -1.60 -3.86 3.39
C ILE A 134 -2.38 -5.17 3.41
N ALA A 135 -2.90 -5.58 2.26
CA ALA A 135 -3.62 -6.83 2.07
C ALA A 135 -2.91 -7.72 1.05
N GLY A 136 -2.74 -9.00 1.38
CA GLY A 136 -2.13 -10.02 0.51
C GLY A 136 -1.23 -10.99 1.30
N PRO A 137 -0.59 -11.96 0.61
CA PRO A 137 -0.82 -12.31 -0.78
C PRO A 137 -2.17 -13.01 -0.99
N ALA A 138 -2.87 -12.64 -2.07
CA ALA A 138 -3.95 -13.44 -2.65
C ALA A 138 -3.45 -14.12 -3.93
N SER A 139 -3.29 -15.44 -3.93
CA SER A 139 -2.80 -16.16 -5.12
C SER A 139 -3.93 -16.42 -6.10
N GLY A 140 -3.73 -16.12 -7.38
CA GLY A 140 -4.76 -16.34 -8.40
C GLY A 140 -4.38 -15.81 -9.78
N SER A 141 -5.38 -15.76 -10.65
CA SER A 141 -5.25 -15.26 -12.03
C SER A 141 -6.56 -14.65 -12.51
N GLY A 142 -6.49 -13.79 -13.52
CA GLY A 142 -7.63 -13.07 -14.08
C GLY A 142 -7.62 -11.62 -13.62
N THR A 143 -8.69 -11.16 -12.99
CA THR A 143 -8.79 -9.78 -12.47
C THR A 143 -8.75 -9.77 -10.96
N LEU A 144 -7.74 -9.14 -10.37
CA LEU A 144 -7.71 -8.87 -8.93
C LEU A 144 -8.48 -7.58 -8.66
N TYR A 145 -9.53 -7.68 -7.87
CA TYR A 145 -10.23 -6.54 -7.30
C TYR A 145 -9.67 -6.22 -5.92
N PHE A 146 -9.63 -4.93 -5.58
CA PHE A 146 -9.30 -4.47 -4.25
C PHE A 146 -10.17 -3.28 -3.86
N ILE A 147 -10.58 -3.24 -2.60
CA ILE A 147 -11.49 -2.23 -2.06
C ILE A 147 -10.84 -1.57 -0.85
N VAL A 148 -10.88 -0.23 -0.81
CA VAL A 148 -10.68 0.57 0.39
C VAL A 148 -12.05 0.81 1.02
N HIS A 149 -12.23 0.38 2.26
CA HIS A 149 -13.50 0.45 2.98
C HIS A 149 -13.33 1.26 4.26
N SER A 150 -14.11 2.33 4.45
CA SER A 150 -14.13 3.05 5.72
C SER A 150 -14.89 2.25 6.76
N TYR A 151 -14.17 1.55 7.64
CA TYR A 151 -14.78 0.94 8.82
C TYR A 151 -15.26 2.03 9.78
N SER A 152 -14.48 3.11 9.93
CA SER A 152 -14.94 4.34 10.59
C SER A 152 -14.19 5.58 10.11
N GLY A 153 -14.84 6.74 10.18
CA GLY A 153 -14.24 8.02 9.78
C GLY A 153 -14.36 8.33 8.29
N SER A 154 -13.66 9.36 7.85
CA SER A 154 -13.70 9.90 6.49
C SER A 154 -12.36 10.55 6.18
N GLY A 155 -12.00 10.65 4.91
CA GLY A 155 -10.79 11.36 4.52
C GLY A 155 -10.19 10.88 3.21
N GLU A 156 -9.09 11.52 2.87
CA GLU A 156 -8.32 11.22 1.67
C GLU A 156 -7.56 9.90 1.83
N TYR A 157 -7.33 9.20 0.72
CA TYR A 157 -6.51 8.00 0.70
C TYR A 157 -5.71 7.96 -0.59
N ALA A 158 -4.62 7.20 -0.54
CA ALA A 158 -3.87 6.76 -1.70
C ALA A 158 -3.72 5.23 -1.66
N THR A 159 -3.98 4.55 -2.77
CA THR A 159 -3.92 3.09 -2.86
C THR A 159 -3.21 2.60 -4.12
N VAL A 160 -2.63 1.40 -4.05
CA VAL A 160 -2.01 0.72 -5.20
C VAL A 160 -2.21 -0.79 -5.09
N GLY A 161 -2.51 -1.42 -6.22
CA GLY A 161 -2.53 -2.88 -6.38
C GLY A 161 -1.31 -3.36 -7.17
N LEU A 162 -0.69 -4.45 -6.71
CA LEU A 162 0.47 -5.08 -7.32
C LEU A 162 0.23 -6.59 -7.46
N ILE A 163 0.62 -7.17 -8.59
CA ILE A 163 0.64 -8.63 -8.78
C ILE A 163 2.09 -9.03 -9.06
N PHE A 164 2.63 -9.93 -8.25
CA PHE A 164 3.98 -10.50 -8.36
C PHE A 164 3.94 -11.92 -8.92
#